data_AF-A0A523W5E7-F1
#
_entry.id   AF-A0A523W5E7-F1
#
_cell.length_a   1.000
_cell.length_b   1.000
_cell.length_c   1.000
_cell.angle_alpha   90.00
_cell.angle_beta   90.00
_cell.angle_gamma   90.00
#
_symmetry.space_group_name_H-M   'P 1'
#
loop_
_entity.id
_entity.type
_entity.pdbx_description
1 polymer ?
#
loop_
_entity_poly.entity_id
_entity_poly.type
_entity_poly.pdbx_seq_one_letter_code
_entity_poly.pdbx_strand_id
1 'polypeptide(L)'
;QGVCSITIDPHKMGLAPIPAGGILFRNEKLGKASAWNVSYLSGGDTEQDTFVGTRSGASVAAVWALLKHLGKENYRKIVESCMHLTWKLVGEIKKIEGLDIVTEPTMNIVGITSKIFDICQIAEELRRRKWAVSLFPNHVRIVVMPHVKERHIEEFLEDLKYIANKLGGQK
;
A
#
# COMPACT_ATOMS: atom_id res chain seq x y z
N GLN A 1 5.15 21.18 -13.57
CA GLN A 1 6.45 20.89 -14.23
C GLN A 1 7.54 20.99 -13.15
N GLY A 2 8.45 20.02 -13.04
CA GLY A 2 9.46 19.98 -11.95
C GLY A 2 9.84 18.58 -11.45
N VAL A 3 9.00 17.56 -11.69
CA VAL A 3 9.25 16.16 -11.25
C VAL A 3 10.44 15.54 -12.00
N CYS A 4 11.58 15.31 -11.36
CA CYS A 4 12.76 14.74 -12.01
C CYS A 4 12.75 13.21 -12.10
N SER A 5 12.08 12.55 -11.15
CA SER A 5 11.95 11.10 -11.11
C SER A 5 10.67 10.66 -10.39
N ILE A 6 10.27 9.41 -10.62
CA ILE A 6 9.14 8.74 -9.95
C ILE A 6 9.58 7.32 -9.60
N THR A 7 9.46 6.93 -8.34
CA THR A 7 9.61 5.53 -7.93
C THR A 7 8.28 4.81 -8.06
N ILE A 8 8.32 3.58 -8.56
CA ILE A 8 7.15 2.72 -8.75
C ILE A 8 7.39 1.36 -8.12
N ASP A 9 6.34 0.79 -7.55
CA ASP A 9 6.35 -0.55 -6.95
C ASP A 9 5.35 -1.46 -7.65
N PRO A 10 5.70 -2.06 -8.80
CA PRO A 10 4.85 -3.06 -9.45
C PRO A 10 4.42 -4.21 -8.53
N HIS A 11 5.22 -4.55 -7.51
CA HIS A 11 4.85 -5.57 -6.54
C HIS A 11 3.72 -5.19 -5.56
N LYS A 12 3.23 -3.94 -5.61
CA LYS A 12 2.07 -3.47 -4.83
C LYS A 12 0.80 -3.56 -5.68
N MET A 13 0.25 -2.40 -6.07
CA MET A 13 -0.96 -2.34 -6.90
C MET A 13 -0.72 -2.76 -8.36
N GLY A 14 0.53 -3.00 -8.76
CA GLY A 14 0.84 -3.63 -10.05
C GLY A 14 0.66 -5.16 -10.06
N LEU A 15 0.49 -5.79 -8.88
CA LEU A 15 0.25 -7.22 -8.67
C LEU A 15 1.40 -8.14 -9.07
N ALA A 16 2.58 -7.60 -9.31
CA ALA A 16 3.76 -8.40 -9.63
C ALA A 16 4.29 -9.14 -8.38
N PRO A 17 4.91 -10.32 -8.54
CA PRO A 17 5.58 -10.98 -7.43
C PRO A 17 6.78 -10.14 -6.93
N ILE A 18 7.05 -10.21 -5.64
CA ILE A 18 8.25 -9.63 -5.03
C ILE A 18 9.49 -10.43 -5.51
N PRO A 19 10.62 -9.77 -5.81
CA PRO A 19 10.84 -8.32 -5.79
C PRO A 19 10.52 -7.66 -7.14
N ALA A 20 9.74 -6.58 -7.16
CA ALA A 20 9.53 -5.79 -8.38
C ALA A 20 9.33 -4.31 -8.04
N GLY A 21 10.40 -3.51 -8.17
CA GLY A 21 10.42 -2.07 -7.99
C GLY A 21 11.12 -1.39 -9.17
N GLY A 22 10.97 -0.08 -9.30
CA GLY A 22 11.64 0.68 -10.34
C GLY A 22 11.68 2.17 -10.06
N ILE A 23 12.59 2.85 -10.74
CA ILE A 23 12.66 4.31 -10.78
C ILE A 23 12.59 4.75 -12.24
N LEU A 24 11.76 5.74 -12.50
CA LEU A 24 11.62 6.39 -13.79
C LEU A 24 12.27 7.76 -13.69
N PHE A 25 13.18 8.07 -14.60
CA PHE A 25 13.80 9.39 -14.69
C PHE A 25 13.17 10.19 -15.82
N ARG A 26 13.06 11.50 -15.63
CA ARG A 26 12.53 12.43 -16.65
C ARG A 26 13.34 12.40 -17.94
N ASN A 27 14.66 12.23 -17.83
CA ASN A 27 15.56 12.18 -18.97
C ASN A 27 16.75 11.26 -18.68
N GLU A 28 17.44 10.88 -19.76
CA GLU A 28 18.59 9.97 -19.74
C GLU A 28 19.77 10.51 -18.91
N LYS A 29 19.99 11.83 -18.92
CA LYS A 29 21.06 12.47 -18.14
C LYS A 29 20.92 12.17 -16.64
N LEU A 30 19.70 12.21 -16.11
CA LEU A 30 19.42 11.87 -14.72
C LEU A 30 19.60 10.36 -14.46
N GLY A 31 19.22 9.49 -15.40
CA GLY A 31 19.44 8.06 -15.29
C GLY A 31 20.93 7.71 -15.23
N LYS A 32 21.74 8.24 -16.15
CA LYS A 32 23.19 8.04 -16.17
C LYS A 32 23.88 8.59 -14.92
N ALA A 33 23.39 9.69 -14.36
CA ALA A 33 23.91 10.22 -13.11
C ALA A 33 23.70 9.29 -11.90
N SER A 34 22.77 8.31 -12.00
CA SER A 34 22.55 7.29 -10.98
C SER A 34 23.33 5.98 -11.22
N ALA A 35 23.92 5.83 -12.40
CA ALA A 35 24.76 4.68 -12.72
C ALA A 35 26.13 4.79 -12.05
N TRP A 36 26.77 3.65 -11.81
CA TRP A 36 28.10 3.57 -11.24
C TRP A 36 28.96 2.56 -12.01
N ASN A 37 30.27 2.81 -12.06
CA ASN A 37 31.21 1.94 -12.76
C ASN A 37 31.61 0.75 -11.86
N VAL A 38 31.51 -0.45 -12.42
CA VAL A 38 31.90 -1.72 -11.83
C VAL A 38 33.23 -2.18 -12.43
N SER A 39 34.33 -1.68 -11.88
CA SER A 39 35.69 -1.83 -12.45
C SER A 39 36.26 -3.25 -12.44
N TYR A 40 35.58 -4.23 -11.83
CA TYR A 40 36.03 -5.63 -11.82
C TYR A 40 35.32 -6.51 -12.87
N LEU A 41 34.28 -5.99 -13.53
CA LEU A 41 33.53 -6.72 -14.55
C LEU A 41 34.02 -6.36 -15.96
N SER A 42 34.11 -7.38 -16.82
CA SER A 42 34.38 -7.24 -18.27
C SER A 42 35.60 -6.38 -18.64
N GLY A 43 36.68 -6.43 -17.85
CA GLY A 43 37.91 -5.67 -18.13
C GLY A 43 37.90 -4.21 -17.65
N GLY A 44 36.89 -3.79 -16.89
CA GLY A 44 36.96 -2.55 -16.09
C GLY A 44 36.00 -1.42 -16.46
N ASP A 45 35.21 -1.58 -17.52
CA ASP A 45 34.33 -0.52 -18.05
C ASP A 45 32.86 -0.96 -18.14
N THR A 46 32.34 -1.57 -17.06
CA THR A 46 30.90 -1.93 -17.00
C THR A 46 30.14 -0.93 -16.14
N GLU A 47 29.17 -0.21 -16.72
CA GLU A 47 28.24 0.62 -15.95
C GLU A 47 27.06 -0.21 -15.42
N GLN A 48 26.61 0.10 -14.20
CA GLN A 48 25.45 -0.54 -13.59
C GLN A 48 24.46 0.50 -13.07
N ASP A 49 23.21 0.42 -13.52
CA ASP A 49 22.15 1.38 -13.18
C ASP A 49 21.49 1.12 -11.82
N THR A 50 21.72 -0.05 -11.23
CA THR A 50 21.10 -0.45 -9.95
C THR A 50 22.14 -1.00 -8.99
N PHE A 51 21.80 -1.15 -7.71
CA PHE A 51 22.74 -1.67 -6.70
C PHE A 51 23.16 -3.12 -6.92
N VAL A 52 22.24 -3.97 -7.39
CA VAL A 52 22.50 -5.42 -7.53
C VAL A 52 22.97 -5.74 -8.95
N GLY A 53 24.04 -6.53 -9.06
CA GLY A 53 24.55 -7.05 -10.33
C GLY A 53 23.62 -8.11 -10.92
N THR A 54 23.83 -9.38 -10.54
CA THR A 54 22.96 -10.50 -10.94
C THR A 54 21.57 -10.32 -10.37
N ARG A 55 20.56 -10.32 -11.25
CA ARG A 55 19.15 -10.07 -10.92
C ARG A 55 18.26 -11.11 -11.58
N SER A 56 17.16 -11.46 -10.92
CA SER A 56 16.18 -12.35 -11.52
C SER A 56 15.42 -11.65 -12.65
N GLY A 57 15.51 -12.20 -13.86
CA GLY A 57 14.70 -11.76 -15.00
C GLY A 57 13.20 -12.07 -14.83
N ALA A 58 12.85 -13.01 -13.93
CA ALA A 58 11.47 -13.44 -13.72
C ALA A 58 10.57 -12.29 -13.24
N SER A 59 11.07 -11.42 -12.36
CA SER A 59 10.32 -10.25 -11.89
C SER A 59 9.99 -9.28 -13.02
N VAL A 60 10.95 -9.00 -13.90
CA VAL A 60 10.75 -8.10 -15.04
C VAL A 60 9.76 -8.71 -16.04
N ALA A 61 9.90 -10.02 -16.31
CA ALA A 61 8.97 -10.75 -17.16
C ALA A 61 7.53 -10.74 -16.59
N ALA A 62 7.38 -10.93 -15.28
CA ALA A 62 6.08 -10.90 -14.61
C ALA A 62 5.42 -9.50 -14.67
N VAL A 63 6.20 -8.43 -14.42
CA VAL A 63 5.71 -7.06 -14.57
C VAL A 63 5.25 -6.81 -16.00
N TRP A 64 6.07 -7.18 -17.00
CA TRP A 64 5.71 -7.01 -18.40
C TRP A 64 4.44 -7.79 -18.76
N ALA A 65 4.33 -9.05 -18.32
CA ALA A 65 3.17 -9.89 -18.58
C ALA A 65 1.89 -9.29 -17.97
N LEU A 66 1.94 -8.80 -16.73
CA LEU A 66 0.79 -8.17 -16.08
C LEU A 66 0.37 -6.87 -16.75
N LEU A 67 1.33 -6.02 -17.14
CA LEU A 67 1.04 -4.80 -17.90
C LEU A 67 0.35 -5.10 -19.23
N LYS A 68 0.77 -6.17 -19.92
CA LYS A 68 0.14 -6.61 -21.18
C LYS A 68 -1.22 -7.27 -20.98
N HIS A 69 -1.35 -8.11 -19.96
CA HIS A 69 -2.55 -8.88 -19.70
C HIS A 69 -3.69 -8.02 -19.13
N LEU A 70 -3.39 -7.20 -18.12
CA LEU A 70 -4.39 -6.34 -17.48
C LEU A 70 -4.64 -5.10 -18.32
N GLY A 71 -3.57 -4.45 -18.80
CA GLY A 71 -3.68 -3.16 -19.46
C GLY A 71 -4.32 -2.08 -18.58
N LYS A 72 -4.50 -0.89 -19.14
CA LYS A 72 -5.04 0.26 -18.39
C LYS A 72 -6.43 -0.01 -17.82
N GLU A 73 -7.32 -0.62 -18.62
CA GLU A 73 -8.72 -0.77 -18.25
C GLU A 73 -8.94 -1.76 -17.10
N ASN A 74 -8.20 -2.88 -17.04
CA ASN A 74 -8.38 -3.79 -15.91
C ASN A 74 -7.70 -3.26 -14.65
N TYR A 75 -6.56 -2.56 -14.75
CA TYR A 75 -6.01 -1.84 -13.60
C TYR A 75 -6.98 -0.78 -13.07
N ARG A 76 -7.67 -0.06 -13.96
CA ARG A 76 -8.73 0.88 -13.57
C ARG A 76 -9.84 0.18 -12.78
N LYS A 77 -10.39 -0.93 -13.29
CA LYS A 77 -11.42 -1.71 -12.59
C LYS A 77 -10.95 -2.23 -11.23
N ILE A 78 -9.71 -2.69 -11.13
CA ILE A 78 -9.12 -3.14 -9.86
C ILE A 78 -9.10 -2.01 -8.84
N VAL A 79 -8.62 -0.82 -9.24
CA VAL A 79 -8.57 0.36 -8.38
C VAL A 79 -9.97 0.83 -8.01
N GLU A 80 -10.91 0.86 -8.96
CA GLU A 80 -12.32 1.23 -8.71
C GLU A 80 -12.96 0.33 -7.64
N SER A 81 -12.76 -1.00 -7.73
CA SER A 81 -13.23 -1.95 -6.72
C SER A 81 -12.61 -1.72 -5.35
N CYS A 82 -11.29 -1.45 -5.30
CA CYS A 82 -10.61 -1.15 -4.03
C CYS A 82 -11.12 0.16 -3.41
N MET A 83 -11.34 1.19 -4.23
CA MET A 83 -11.88 2.47 -3.78
C MET A 83 -13.32 2.35 -3.30
N HIS A 84 -14.17 1.58 -3.99
CA HIS A 84 -15.53 1.32 -3.54
C HIS A 84 -15.57 0.73 -2.12
N LEU A 85 -14.78 -0.31 -1.86
CA LEU A 85 -14.68 -0.90 -0.52
C LEU A 85 -14.05 0.07 0.50
N THR A 86 -13.09 0.90 0.07
CA THR A 86 -12.48 1.94 0.90
C THR A 86 -13.53 2.95 1.38
N TRP A 87 -14.40 3.43 0.47
CA TRP A 87 -15.45 4.37 0.84
C TRP A 87 -16.55 3.73 1.68
N LYS A 88 -16.91 2.45 1.43
CA LYS A 88 -17.81 1.69 2.32
C LYS A 88 -17.24 1.62 3.73
N LEU A 89 -15.97 1.24 3.87
CA LEU A 89 -15.28 1.17 5.16
C LEU A 89 -15.30 2.52 5.89
N VAL A 90 -14.94 3.61 5.21
CA VAL A 90 -14.96 4.96 5.79
C VAL A 90 -16.35 5.39 6.22
N GLY A 91 -17.36 5.18 5.37
CA GLY A 91 -18.74 5.56 5.66
C GLY A 91 -19.30 4.85 6.90
N GLU A 92 -18.89 3.60 7.14
CA GLU A 92 -19.27 2.85 8.32
C GLU A 92 -18.46 3.22 9.57
N ILE A 93 -17.15 3.48 9.45
CA ILE A 93 -16.31 3.92 10.57
C ILE A 93 -16.85 5.22 11.19
N LYS A 94 -17.24 6.18 10.35
CA LYS A 94 -17.78 7.47 10.80
C LYS A 94 -19.09 7.38 11.57
N LYS A 95 -19.80 6.24 11.49
CA LYS A 95 -21.01 5.98 12.27
C LYS A 95 -20.71 5.40 13.65
N ILE A 96 -19.46 5.01 13.91
CA ILE A 96 -19.03 4.45 15.19
C ILE A 96 -18.63 5.61 16.09
N GLU A 97 -19.37 5.78 17.20
CA GLU A 97 -19.09 6.85 18.15
C GLU A 97 -17.66 6.76 18.68
N GLY A 98 -16.97 7.91 18.71
CA GLY A 98 -15.59 8.01 19.15
C GLY A 98 -14.54 7.59 18.14
N LEU A 99 -14.90 7.12 16.94
CA LEU A 99 -13.96 6.89 15.84
C LEU A 99 -14.14 7.92 14.72
N ASP A 100 -13.04 8.21 14.04
CA ASP A 100 -13.02 9.04 12.85
C ASP A 100 -11.88 8.57 11.91
N ILE A 101 -11.73 9.24 10.77
CA ILE A 101 -10.62 9.05 9.84
C ILE A 101 -9.64 10.22 9.93
N VAL A 102 -8.37 9.96 9.65
CA VAL A 102 -7.33 11.00 9.62
C VAL A 102 -7.59 12.01 8.49
N THR A 103 -8.04 11.52 7.33
CA THR A 103 -8.36 12.33 6.15
C THR A 103 -9.27 11.53 5.22
N GLU A 104 -10.05 12.23 4.39
CA GLU A 104 -10.76 11.58 3.28
C GLU A 104 -9.77 10.87 2.35
N PRO A 105 -9.99 9.59 2.03
CA PRO A 105 -9.08 8.82 1.21
C PRO A 105 -9.21 9.20 -0.28
N THR A 106 -8.11 9.63 -0.87
CA THR A 106 -7.94 9.73 -2.33
C THR A 106 -7.35 8.46 -2.95
N MET A 107 -6.95 7.51 -2.10
CA MET A 107 -6.37 6.21 -2.44
C MET A 107 -6.98 5.13 -1.53
N ASN A 108 -6.73 3.86 -1.83
CA ASN A 108 -7.22 2.70 -1.07
C ASN A 108 -6.49 2.48 0.28
N ILE A 109 -6.26 3.56 1.02
CA ILE A 109 -5.58 3.58 2.31
C ILE A 109 -6.41 4.42 3.28
N VAL A 110 -6.74 3.85 4.44
CA VAL A 110 -7.54 4.50 5.48
C VAL A 110 -6.72 4.59 6.76
N GLY A 111 -6.65 5.77 7.35
CA GLY A 111 -6.15 5.96 8.72
C GLY A 111 -7.33 6.13 9.66
N ILE A 112 -7.54 5.17 10.57
CA ILE A 112 -8.58 5.20 11.61
C ILE A 112 -8.01 5.86 12.84
N THR A 113 -8.66 6.89 13.37
CA THR A 113 -8.20 7.67 14.52
C THR A 113 -9.31 7.83 15.55
N SER A 114 -8.96 8.33 16.73
CA SER A 114 -9.91 8.63 17.81
C SER A 114 -9.39 9.76 18.68
N LYS A 115 -10.31 10.60 19.17
CA LYS A 115 -10.05 11.57 20.26
C LYS A 115 -10.48 11.04 21.62
N ILE A 116 -11.18 9.90 21.66
CA ILE A 116 -11.87 9.37 22.83
C ILE A 116 -11.17 8.11 23.36
N PHE A 117 -10.66 7.29 22.45
CA PHE A 117 -9.99 6.03 22.70
C PHE A 117 -8.49 6.15 22.45
N ASP A 118 -7.70 5.40 23.21
CA ASP A 118 -6.30 5.19 22.87
C ASP A 118 -6.21 4.28 21.64
N ILE A 119 -5.60 4.79 20.58
CA ILE A 119 -5.47 4.07 19.32
C ILE A 119 -4.56 2.84 19.43
N CYS A 120 -3.63 2.85 20.40
CA CYS A 120 -2.80 1.68 20.71
C CYS A 120 -3.66 0.53 21.23
N GLN A 121 -4.58 0.82 22.15
CA GLN A 121 -5.51 -0.18 22.69
C GLN A 121 -6.42 -0.76 21.60
N ILE A 122 -6.94 0.09 20.69
CA ILE A 122 -7.71 -0.39 19.54
C ILE A 122 -6.88 -1.35 18.68
N ALA A 123 -5.63 -0.99 18.37
CA ALA A 123 -4.74 -1.83 17.57
C ALA A 123 -4.43 -3.18 18.25
N GLU A 124 -4.24 -3.18 19.57
CA GLU A 124 -4.00 -4.39 20.35
C GLU A 124 -5.21 -5.32 20.36
N GLU A 125 -6.42 -4.79 20.56
CA GLU A 125 -7.66 -5.58 20.52
C GLU A 125 -7.93 -6.14 19.12
N LEU A 126 -7.68 -5.36 18.05
CA LEU A 126 -7.75 -5.84 16.67
C LEU A 126 -6.75 -6.98 16.43
N ARG A 127 -5.52 -6.86 16.92
CA ARG A 127 -4.49 -7.92 16.79
C ARG A 127 -4.84 -9.17 17.60
N ARG A 128 -5.46 -9.05 18.78
CA ARG A 128 -6.00 -10.19 19.54
C ARG A 128 -7.04 -10.95 18.72
N ARG A 129 -7.82 -10.23 17.92
CA ARG A 129 -8.79 -10.77 16.94
C ARG A 129 -8.16 -11.17 15.60
N LYS A 130 -6.82 -11.26 15.53
CA LYS A 130 -6.03 -11.70 14.37
C LYS A 130 -6.02 -10.74 13.18
N TRP A 131 -6.51 -9.51 13.34
CA TRP A 131 -6.34 -8.48 12.32
C TRP A 131 -4.90 -7.99 12.28
N ALA A 132 -4.26 -8.13 11.11
CA ALA A 132 -2.93 -7.60 10.86
C ALA A 132 -3.02 -6.11 10.49
N VAL A 133 -2.89 -5.23 11.49
CA VAL A 133 -3.01 -3.78 11.31
C VAL A 133 -1.68 -3.03 11.55
N SER A 134 -1.46 -1.99 10.76
CA SER A 134 -0.31 -1.08 10.92
C SER A 134 -0.64 0.01 11.93
N LEU A 135 0.06 0.05 13.07
CA LEU A 135 -0.10 1.09 14.08
C LEU A 135 0.85 2.26 13.79
N PHE A 136 0.31 3.47 13.78
CA PHE A 136 1.02 4.74 13.76
C PHE A 136 0.71 5.52 15.06
N PRO A 137 1.47 6.58 15.39
CA PRO A 137 1.31 7.26 16.68
C PRO A 137 -0.12 7.74 17.01
N ASN A 138 -0.91 8.10 16.00
CA ASN A 138 -2.26 8.65 16.17
C ASN A 138 -3.35 7.93 15.37
N HIS A 139 -3.02 6.84 14.67
CA HIS A 139 -3.99 6.12 13.83
C HIS A 139 -3.61 4.67 13.60
N VAL A 140 -4.60 3.83 13.31
CA VAL A 140 -4.42 2.53 12.69
C VAL A 140 -4.58 2.68 11.18
N ARG A 141 -3.58 2.25 10.40
CA ARG A 141 -3.64 2.28 8.93
C ARG A 141 -4.09 0.93 8.38
N ILE A 142 -5.12 0.99 7.54
CA ILE A 142 -5.66 -0.11 6.74
C ILE A 142 -5.38 0.17 5.26
N VAL A 143 -4.99 -0.87 4.51
CA VAL A 143 -4.80 -0.79 3.05
C VAL A 143 -5.76 -1.79 2.40
N VAL A 144 -6.68 -1.29 1.59
CA VAL A 144 -7.71 -2.11 0.94
C VAL A 144 -7.18 -2.62 -0.40
N MET A 145 -6.57 -3.81 -0.37
CA MET A 145 -5.97 -4.45 -1.55
C MET A 145 -6.99 -5.30 -2.32
N PRO A 146 -6.70 -5.73 -3.56
CA PRO A 146 -7.67 -6.44 -4.41
C PRO A 146 -8.19 -7.79 -3.86
N HIS A 147 -7.48 -8.40 -2.92
CA HIS A 147 -7.91 -9.63 -2.25
C HIS A 147 -8.92 -9.38 -1.10
N VAL A 148 -9.10 -8.11 -0.70
CA VAL A 148 -10.09 -7.72 0.30
C VAL A 148 -11.47 -7.74 -0.34
N LYS A 149 -12.40 -8.47 0.27
CA LYS A 149 -13.79 -8.63 -0.17
C LYS A 149 -14.70 -7.89 0.78
N GLU A 150 -15.93 -7.62 0.33
CA GLU A 150 -16.96 -6.95 1.13
C GLU A 150 -17.19 -7.61 2.50
N ARG A 151 -17.26 -8.94 2.54
CA ARG A 151 -17.36 -9.70 3.80
C ARG A 151 -16.23 -9.40 4.80
N HIS A 152 -15.00 -9.16 4.33
CA HIS A 152 -13.88 -8.84 5.21
C HIS A 152 -14.06 -7.44 5.83
N ILE A 153 -14.65 -6.49 5.07
CA ILE A 153 -14.97 -5.16 5.56
C ILE A 153 -16.06 -5.25 6.63
N GLU A 154 -17.08 -6.08 6.40
CA GLU A 154 -18.17 -6.30 7.36
C GLU A 154 -17.66 -6.95 8.66
N GLU A 155 -16.93 -8.06 8.55
CA GLU A 155 -16.29 -8.73 9.69
C GLU A 155 -15.37 -7.77 10.48
N PHE A 156 -14.57 -6.95 9.78
CA PHE A 156 -13.70 -5.96 10.41
C PHE A 156 -14.50 -4.87 11.15
N LEU A 157 -15.59 -4.38 10.56
CA LEU A 157 -16.43 -3.34 11.15
C LEU A 157 -17.19 -3.83 12.37
N GLU A 158 -17.67 -5.08 12.37
CA GLU A 158 -18.30 -5.71 13.53
C GLU A 158 -17.34 -5.78 14.71
N ASP A 159 -16.12 -6.26 14.47
CA ASP A 159 -15.06 -6.31 15.47
C ASP A 159 -14.68 -4.91 15.98
N LEU A 160 -14.55 -3.94 15.07
CA LEU A 160 -14.23 -2.57 15.44
C LEU A 160 -15.33 -1.92 16.29
N LYS A 161 -16.61 -2.13 15.94
CA LYS A 161 -17.77 -1.68 16.72
C LYS A 161 -17.77 -2.30 18.11
N TYR A 162 -17.52 -3.60 18.20
CA TYR A 162 -17.40 -4.30 19.49
C TYR A 162 -16.29 -3.69 20.36
N ILE A 163 -15.11 -3.44 19.77
CA ILE A 163 -13.97 -2.86 20.49
C ILE A 163 -14.29 -1.45 20.99
N ALA A 164 -14.86 -0.59 20.14
CA ALA A 164 -15.26 0.76 20.53
C ALA A 164 -16.26 0.73 21.70
N ASN A 165 -17.27 -0.15 21.66
CA ASN A 165 -18.24 -0.31 22.74
C ASN A 165 -17.59 -0.83 24.04
N LYS A 166 -16.69 -1.81 23.93
CA LYS A 166 -15.94 -2.36 25.08
C LYS A 166 -15.11 -1.29 25.77
N LEU A 167 -14.39 -0.48 25.01
CA LEU A 167 -13.54 0.60 25.56
C LEU A 167 -14.38 1.78 26.05
N GLY A 168 -15.53 2.05 25.43
CA GLY A 168 -16.48 3.09 25.86
C GLY A 168 -17.16 2.76 27.19
N GLY A 169 -17.52 1.48 27.41
CA GLY A 169 -18.13 1.01 28.66
C GLY A 169 -17.15 0.82 29.83
N GLN A 170 -15.85 1.06 29.61
CA GLN A 170 -14.83 1.07 30.66
C GLN A 170 -14.58 2.47 31.26
N LYS A 171 -15.34 3.48 30.83
CA LYS A 171 -15.32 4.83 31.39
C LYS A 171 -16.28 5.00 32.57
#